data_AF-A0A3C1VHZ6-F1
#
_entry.id   AF-A0A3C1VHZ6-F1
#
_cell.length_a   1.000
_cell.length_b   1.000
_cell.length_c   1.000
_cell.angle_alpha   90.00
_cell.angle_beta   90.00
_cell.angle_gamma   90.00
#
_symmetry.space_group_name_H-M   'P 1'
#
loop_
_entity.id
_entity.type
_entity.pdbx_description
1 polymer ?
#
loop_
_entity_poly.entity_id
_entity_poly.type
_entity_poly.pdbx_seq_one_letter_code
_entity_poly.pdbx_strand_id
1 'polypeptide(L)' 'MSIQIETEQAAVEEAAGILLERMPPSKVARLLSAWQVGHGDYLALRDKLFTGETVDSLYQKAKSASGK' A
#
# COMPACT_ATOMS: atom_id res chain seq x y z
N MET A 1 26.72 -4.90 21.25
CA MET A 1 26.71 -4.27 19.91
C MET A 1 25.27 -4.13 19.47
N SER A 2 24.73 -2.92 19.42
CA SER A 2 23.39 -2.64 18.92
C SER A 2 23.46 -2.49 17.41
N ILE A 3 23.02 -3.51 16.68
CA ILE A 3 22.92 -3.46 15.22
C ILE A 3 21.70 -2.57 14.91
N GLN A 4 21.93 -1.39 14.35
CA GLN A 4 20.86 -0.57 13.78
C GLN A 4 20.42 -1.27 12.50
N ILE A 5 19.37 -2.08 12.59
CA ILE A 5 18.75 -2.70 11.43
C ILE A 5 17.99 -1.60 10.70
N GLU A 6 18.45 -1.23 9.51
CA GLU A 6 17.69 -0.34 8.62
C GLU A 6 16.32 -0.95 8.36
N THR A 7 15.27 -0.15 8.52
CA THR A 7 13.91 -0.64 8.33
C THR A 7 13.67 -0.89 6.85
N GLU A 8 12.80 -1.86 6.51
CA GLU A 8 12.40 -2.08 5.12
C GLU A 8 11.83 -0.81 4.48
N GLN A 9 11.20 0.05 5.28
CA GLN A 9 10.70 1.35 4.85
C GLN A 9 11.83 2.31 4.41
N ALA A 10 12.95 2.36 5.15
CA ALA A 10 14.09 3.19 4.79
C ALA A 10 14.72 2.74 3.46
N ALA A 11 14.87 1.42 3.27
CA ALA A 11 15.38 0.85 2.01
C ALA A 11 14.44 1.13 0.83
N VAL A 12 13.12 1.11 1.06
CA VAL A 12 12.10 1.45 0.06
C VAL A 12 12.16 2.92 -0.33
N GLU A 13 12.30 3.82 0.63
CA GLU A 13 12.38 5.26 0.38
C GLU A 13 13.65 5.62 -0.40
N GLU A 14 14.80 5.02 -0.05
CA GLU A 14 16.05 5.16 -0.80
C GLU A 14 15.91 4.66 -2.24
N ALA A 15 15.36 3.47 -2.44
CA ALA A 15 15.13 2.90 -3.77
C ALA A 15 14.19 3.77 -4.61
N ALA A 16 13.11 4.30 -4.02
CA ALA A 16 12.20 5.21 -4.71
C ALA A 16 12.91 6.51 -5.12
N GLY A 17 13.78 7.06 -4.25
CA GLY A 17 14.61 8.23 -4.55
C GLY A 17 15.50 8.01 -5.78
N ILE A 18 16.27 6.92 -5.79
CA ILE A 18 17.15 6.56 -6.92
C ILE A 18 16.35 6.38 -8.22
N LEU A 19 15.18 5.74 -8.15
CA LEU A 19 14.33 5.53 -9.33
C LEU A 19 13.78 6.85 -9.88
N LEU A 20 13.41 7.79 -9.01
CA LEU A 20 12.90 9.11 -9.42
C LEU A 20 13.98 9.96 -10.12
N GLU A 21 15.26 9.76 -9.82
CA GLU A 21 16.35 10.44 -10.55
C GLU A 21 16.49 9.98 -12.01
N ARG A 22 16.02 8.76 -12.32
CA ARG A 22 16.26 8.09 -13.62
C ARG A 22 15.00 7.80 -14.42
N MET A 23 13.82 7.94 -13.81
CA MET A 23 12.54 7.58 -14.40
C MET A 23 11.48 8.65 -14.18
N PRO A 24 10.55 8.82 -15.13
CA PRO A 24 9.37 9.64 -14.91
C PRO A 24 8.60 9.17 -13.66
N PRO A 25 8.12 10.09 -12.80
CA PRO A 25 7.39 9.74 -11.58
C PRO A 25 6.20 8.81 -11.81
N SER A 26 5.52 8.91 -12.94
CA SER A 26 4.41 8.03 -13.32
C SER A 26 4.81 6.57 -13.48
N LYS A 27 6.03 6.30 -13.97
CA LYS A 27 6.57 4.93 -14.11
C LYS A 27 7.02 4.38 -12.76
N VAL A 28 7.62 5.22 -11.91
CA VAL A 28 8.01 4.84 -10.55
C VAL A 28 6.78 4.49 -9.71
N ALA A 29 5.74 5.33 -9.73
CA ALA A 29 4.48 5.07 -9.01
C ALA A 29 3.82 3.75 -9.45
N ARG A 30 3.81 3.46 -10.76
CA ARG A 30 3.29 2.19 -11.30
C ARG A 30 4.12 0.99 -10.84
N LEU A 31 5.45 1.12 -10.82
CA LEU A 31 6.35 0.06 -10.35
C LEU A 31 6.13 -0.23 -8.86
N LEU A 32 6.12 0.80 -8.02
CA LEU A 32 5.90 0.65 -6.56
C LEU A 32 4.54 0.00 -6.27
N SER A 33 3.50 0.39 -7.03
CA SER A 33 2.16 -0.20 -6.93
C SER A 33 2.13 -1.68 -7.35
N ALA A 34 2.83 -2.04 -8.44
CA ALA A 34 2.91 -3.41 -8.92
C ALA A 34 3.78 -4.31 -8.02
N TRP A 35 4.82 -3.72 -7.43
CA TRP A 35 5.76 -4.39 -6.52
C TRP A 35 5.21 -4.47 -5.08
N GLN A 36 4.02 -3.92 -4.83
CA GLN A 36 3.37 -3.89 -3.50
C GLN A 36 4.27 -3.26 -2.42
N VAL A 37 5.10 -2.30 -2.83
CA VAL A 37 5.97 -1.55 -1.91
C VAL A 37 5.07 -0.74 -0.98
N GLY A 38 4.75 -1.35 0.16
CA GLY A 38 3.79 -0.84 1.14
C GLY A 38 2.75 -1.80 1.68
N HIS A 39 2.61 -3.06 1.25
CA HIS A 39 1.65 -3.96 1.90
C HIS A 39 1.98 -5.44 1.75
N GLY A 40 2.04 -6.14 2.90
CA GLY A 40 1.72 -7.55 2.94
C GLY A 40 0.41 -7.81 2.19
N ASP A 41 0.39 -8.94 1.47
CA ASP A 41 -0.62 -9.38 0.50
C ASP A 41 -1.96 -8.63 0.58
N TYR A 42 -2.01 -7.46 -0.07
CA TYR A 42 -3.19 -6.58 -0.06
C TYR A 42 -4.41 -7.32 -0.62
N LEU A 43 -4.20 -8.25 -1.55
CA LEU A 43 -5.26 -9.09 -2.10
C LEU A 43 -5.78 -10.04 -1.02
N ALA A 44 -4.91 -10.70 -0.25
CA ALA A 44 -5.32 -11.52 0.89
C ALA A 44 -5.99 -10.69 2.01
N LEU A 45 -5.50 -9.48 2.29
CA LEU A 45 -6.10 -8.60 3.29
C LEU A 45 -7.48 -8.10 2.85
N ARG A 46 -7.63 -7.69 1.59
CA ARG A 46 -8.92 -7.32 0.99
C ARG A 46 -9.89 -8.47 1.09
N ASP A 47 -9.47 -9.67 0.68
CA ASP A 47 -10.34 -10.85 0.72
C ASP A 47 -10.73 -11.16 2.16
N LYS A 48 -9.80 -11.12 3.13
CA LYS A 48 -10.12 -11.30 4.55
C LYS A 48 -11.13 -10.27 5.09
N LEU A 49 -11.00 -9.00 4.71
CA LEU A 49 -11.82 -7.92 5.24
C LEU A 49 -13.19 -7.80 4.58
N PHE A 50 -13.32 -8.24 3.33
CA PHE A 50 -14.51 -8.00 2.51
C PHE A 50 -15.12 -9.27 1.91
N THR A 51 -14.71 -10.46 2.35
CA THR A 51 -15.35 -11.73 1.94
C THR A 51 -16.84 -11.71 2.28
N GLY A 52 -17.69 -11.94 1.28
CA GLY A 52 -19.14 -11.96 1.43
C GLY A 52 -19.80 -10.57 1.44
N GLU A 53 -19.01 -9.50 1.34
CA GLU A 53 -19.53 -8.14 1.24
C GLU A 53 -19.81 -7.76 -0.22
N THR A 54 -20.95 -7.12 -0.46
CA THR A 54 -21.28 -6.52 -1.76
C THR A 54 -20.95 -5.03 -1.76
N VAL A 55 -20.83 -4.45 -2.96
CA VAL A 55 -20.60 -3.00 -3.12
C VAL A 55 -21.67 -2.19 -2.38
N ASP A 56 -22.94 -2.59 -2.44
CA ASP A 56 -24.03 -1.97 -1.70
C ASP A 56 -23.85 -2.06 -0.17
N SER A 57 -23.42 -3.22 0.36
CA SER A 57 -23.16 -3.39 1.80
C SER A 57 -22.03 -2.48 2.28
N LEU A 58 -20.95 -2.40 1.52
CA LEU A 58 -19.79 -1.55 1.83
C LEU A 58 -20.17 -0.06 1.79
N TYR A 59 -20.98 0.33 0.80
CA TYR A 59 -21.46 1.70 0.68
C TYR A 59 -22.31 2.12 1.88
N GLN A 60 -23.24 1.28 2.34
CA GLN A 60 -24.07 1.58 3.51
C GLN A 60 -23.25 1.65 4.80
N LYS A 61 -22.26 0.78 4.96
CA LYS A 61 -21.33 0.82 6.10
C LYS A 61 -20.50 2.10 6.12
N ALA A 62 -19.96 2.51 4.97
CA ALA A 62 -19.18 3.75 4.85
C ALA A 62 -20.05 4.98 5.13
N LYS A 63 -21.28 5.02 4.61
CA LYS A 63 -22.25 6.09 4.85
C LYS A 63 -22.62 6.21 6.34
N SER A 64 -22.78 5.09 7.02
CA SER A 64 -23.08 5.05 8.46
C SER A 64 -21.89 5.47 9.32
N ALA A 65 -20.66 5.15 8.89
CA ALA A 65 -19.43 5.54 9.58
C ALA A 65 -19.07 7.03 9.41
N SER A 66 -19.60 7.70 8.37
CA SER A 66 -19.36 9.11 8.07
C SER A 66 -20.30 10.07 8.81
N GLY A 67 -21.22 9.54 9.63
CA GLY A 67 -22.28 10.29 10.31
C GLY A 67 -22.01 10.60 11.78
N LYS A 68 -20.76 10.85 12.18
CA LYS A 68 -20.41 11.29 13.54
C LYS A 68 -19.53 12.53 13.52
#